data_AF-A0A1F6WVB8-F1
#
_entry.id   AF-A0A1F6WVB8-F1
#
_cell.length_a   1.000
_cell.length_b   1.000
_cell.length_c   1.000
_cell.angle_alpha   90.00
_cell.angle_beta   90.00
_cell.angle_gamma   90.00
#
_symmetry.space_group_name_H-M   'P 1'
#
loop_
_entity.id
_entity.type
_entity.pdbx_description
1 polymer ?
#
loop_
_entity_poly.entity_id
_entity_poly.type
_entity_poly.pdbx_seq_one_letter_code
_entity_poly.pdbx_strand_id
1 'polypeptide(L)'
;MPITQSAKKAIRGSLRKKAFNDRRRRAMKEIIKKIEKLSKTDKTEALKMLSSAFKAIDKAAKTGVIKKNNAARKKSRLARLTK
;
A
#
# COMPACT_ATOMS: atom_id res chain seq x y z
N MET A 1 -3.75 12.12 28.68
CA MET A 1 -2.60 13.00 28.32
C MET A 1 -1.31 12.31 28.73
N PRO A 2 -0.23 12.35 27.93
CA PRO A 2 1.07 11.81 28.33
C PRO A 2 1.63 12.60 29.53
N ILE A 3 1.90 11.91 30.63
CA ILE A 3 2.40 12.50 31.88
C ILE A 3 3.92 12.72 31.78
N THR A 4 4.65 11.74 31.25
CA THR A 4 6.12 11.80 31.13
C THR A 4 6.58 12.52 29.86
N GLN A 5 7.77 13.14 29.92
CA GLN A 5 8.38 13.81 28.76
C GLN A 5 8.66 12.83 27.59
N SER A 6 9.04 11.59 27.91
CA SER A 6 9.25 10.51 26.94
C SER A 6 7.95 10.17 26.19
N ALA A 7 6.81 10.11 26.90
CA ALA A 7 5.51 9.85 26.29
C ALA A 7 5.08 11.01 25.37
N LYS A 8 5.29 12.27 25.77
CA LYS A 8 5.06 13.45 24.89
C LYS A 8 5.89 13.38 23.61
N LYS A 9 7.16 12.96 23.69
CA LYS A 9 8.03 12.75 22.52
C LYS A 9 7.55 11.59 21.64
N ALA A 10 7.13 10.47 22.25
CA ALA A 10 6.62 9.31 21.55
C ALA A 10 5.37 9.63 20.71
N ILE A 11 4.43 10.41 21.25
CA ILE A 11 3.23 10.85 20.51
C ILE A 11 3.61 11.66 19.28
N ARG A 12 4.52 12.64 19.41
CA ARG A 12 5.00 13.43 18.26
C ARG A 12 5.63 12.55 17.18
N GLY A 13 6.48 11.60 17.59
CA GLY A 13 7.10 10.64 16.67
C GLY A 13 6.09 9.73 15.98
N SER A 14 5.09 9.24 16.73
CA SER A 14 4.02 8.38 16.22
C SER A 14 3.17 9.10 15.18
N LEU A 15 2.76 10.35 15.42
CA LEU A 15 1.97 11.15 14.48
C LEU A 15 2.70 11.35 13.15
N ARG A 16 4.00 11.68 13.18
CA ARG A 16 4.81 11.81 11.97
C ARG A 16 4.88 10.50 11.19
N LYS A 17 5.20 9.39 11.88
CA LYS A 17 5.25 8.05 11.26
C LYS A 17 3.91 7.64 10.66
N LYS A 18 2.80 7.93 11.36
CA LYS A 18 1.43 7.65 10.89
C LYS A 18 1.14 8.36 9.57
N ALA A 19 1.45 9.65 9.44
CA ALA A 19 1.23 10.41 8.21
C ALA A 19 1.95 9.78 6.98
N PHE A 20 3.21 9.36 7.14
CA PHE A 20 3.95 8.71 6.06
C PHE A 20 3.40 7.32 5.71
N ASN A 21 3.05 6.53 6.72
CA ASN A 21 2.48 5.19 6.53
C ASN A 21 1.11 5.25 5.87
N ASP A 22 0.26 6.20 6.27
CA ASP A 22 -1.06 6.39 5.69
C ASP A 22 -0.98 6.85 4.24
N ARG A 23 -0.03 7.73 3.88
CA ARG A 23 0.20 8.11 2.47
C ARG A 23 0.52 6.89 1.60
N ARG A 24 1.47 6.04 2.03
CA ARG A 24 1.84 4.83 1.30
C ARG A 24 0.70 3.82 1.22
N ARG A 25 -0.07 3.67 2.30
CA ARG A 25 -1.24 2.80 2.37
C ARG A 25 -2.35 3.27 1.43
N ARG A 26 -2.62 4.57 1.35
CA ARG A 26 -3.63 5.17 0.45
C ARG A 26 -3.24 4.99 -1.01
N ALA A 27 -2.02 5.38 -1.39
CA ALA A 27 -1.53 5.24 -2.76
C ALA A 27 -1.66 3.79 -3.27
N MET A 28 -1.29 2.82 -2.43
CA MET A 28 -1.46 1.41 -2.77
C MET A 28 -2.92 1.00 -2.94
N LYS A 29 -3.81 1.41 -2.01
CA LYS A 29 -5.24 1.09 -2.09
C LYS A 29 -5.89 1.69 -3.34
N GLU A 30 -5.52 2.92 -3.69
CA GLU A 30 -6.02 3.60 -4.88
C GLU A 30 -5.61 2.89 -6.16
N ILE A 31 -4.34 2.50 -6.30
CA ILE A 31 -3.86 1.75 -7.47
C ILE A 31 -4.58 0.41 -7.58
N ILE A 32 -4.75 -0.33 -6.47
CA ILE A 32 -5.48 -1.60 -6.47
C ILE A 32 -6.93 -1.37 -6.93
N LYS A 33 -7.62 -0.37 -6.37
CA LYS A 33 -9.01 -0.06 -6.74
C LYS A 33 -9.14 0.38 -8.20
N LYS A 34 -8.15 1.09 -8.75
CA LYS A 34 -8.10 1.45 -10.17
C LYS A 34 -7.98 0.21 -11.05
N ILE A 35 -7.07 -0.72 -10.72
CA ILE A 35 -6.91 -1.98 -11.47
C ILE A 35 -8.16 -2.86 -11.36
N GLU A 36 -8.78 -2.95 -10.18
CA GLU A 36 -10.03 -3.71 -10.01
C GLU A 36 -11.18 -3.16 -10.86
N LYS A 37 -11.24 -1.83 -11.06
CA LYS A 37 -12.22 -1.21 -11.96
C LYS A 37 -11.87 -1.46 -13.43
N LEU A 38 -10.62 -1.20 -13.82
CA LEU A 38 -10.15 -1.35 -15.20
C LEU A 38 -10.25 -2.79 -15.69
N SER A 39 -10.00 -3.76 -14.83
CA SER A 39 -10.08 -5.18 -15.18
C SER A 39 -11.48 -5.61 -15.64
N LYS A 40 -12.53 -4.84 -15.34
CA LYS A 40 -13.90 -5.11 -15.82
C LYS A 40 -14.18 -4.56 -17.22
N THR A 41 -13.43 -3.55 -17.66
CA THR A 41 -13.62 -2.88 -18.96
C THR A 41 -12.53 -3.27 -19.95
N ASP A 42 -11.24 -3.15 -19.57
CA ASP A 42 -10.11 -3.30 -20.48
C ASP A 42 -8.93 -4.04 -19.83
N LYS A 43 -8.68 -5.27 -20.28
CA LYS A 43 -7.58 -6.11 -19.78
C LYS A 43 -6.19 -5.60 -20.20
N THR A 44 -6.08 -4.93 -21.35
CA THR A 44 -4.81 -4.44 -21.92
C THR A 44 -4.23 -3.26 -21.13
N GLU A 45 -5.08 -2.31 -20.75
CA GLU A 45 -4.75 -1.19 -19.86
C GLU A 45 -4.38 -1.68 -18.45
N ALA A 46 -5.11 -2.68 -17.93
CA ALA A 46 -4.84 -3.27 -16.62
C ALA A 46 -3.44 -3.94 -16.56
N LEU A 47 -3.00 -4.59 -17.63
CA LEU A 47 -1.66 -5.18 -17.76
C LEU A 47 -0.55 -4.12 -17.69
N LYS A 48 -0.72 -2.96 -18.33
CA LYS A 48 0.24 -1.85 -18.24
C LYS A 48 0.31 -1.29 -16.81
N MET A 49 -0.83 -1.13 -16.14
CA MET A 49 -0.88 -0.63 -14.76
C MET A 49 -0.35 -1.63 -13.73
N LEU A 50 -0.34 -2.94 -14.03
CA LEU A 50 0.11 -4.00 -13.13
C LEU A 50 1.55 -3.77 -12.63
N SER A 51 2.47 -3.35 -13.51
CA SER A 51 3.86 -3.05 -13.16
C SER A 51 3.96 -1.94 -12.10
N SER A 52 3.16 -0.88 -12.27
CA SER A 52 3.09 0.22 -11.29
C SER A 52 2.55 -0.23 -9.93
N ALA A 53 1.58 -1.16 -9.94
CA ALA A 53 1.00 -1.71 -8.72
C ALA A 53 1.97 -2.61 -7.96
N PHE A 54 2.72 -3.47 -8.65
CA PHE A 54 3.77 -4.27 -8.04
C PHE A 54 4.85 -3.39 -7.42
N LYS A 55 5.29 -2.34 -8.12
CA LYS A 55 6.24 -1.35 -7.57
C LYS A 55 5.71 -0.69 -6.30
N ALA A 56 4.43 -0.31 -6.27
CA ALA A 56 3.81 0.29 -5.09
C ALA A 56 3.70 -0.71 -3.91
N ILE A 57 3.33 -1.96 -4.19
CA ILE A 57 3.23 -3.04 -3.20
C ILE A 57 4.60 -3.36 -2.59
N ASP A 58 5.62 -3.50 -3.42
CA ASP A 58 6.96 -3.88 -2.97
C ASP A 58 7.63 -2.75 -2.19
N LYS A 59 7.39 -1.48 -2.56
CA LYS A 59 7.81 -0.32 -1.74
C LYS A 59 7.12 -0.27 -0.38
N ALA A 60 5.82 -0.61 -0.32
CA ALA A 60 5.07 -0.68 0.94
C ALA A 60 5.57 -1.84 1.83
N ALA A 61 6.02 -2.94 1.22
CA ALA A 61 6.62 -4.07 1.93
C ALA A 61 8.03 -3.73 2.45
N LYS A 62 8.89 -3.15 1.61
CA LYS A 62 10.27 -2.74 1.98
C LYS A 62 10.29 -1.80 3.18
N THR A 63 9.33 -0.88 3.25
CA THR A 63 9.24 0.12 4.32
C THR A 63 8.47 -0.34 5.55
N GLY A 64 8.05 -1.62 5.59
CA GLY A 64 7.38 -2.21 6.74
C GLY A 64 5.92 -1.76 6.96
N VAL A 65 5.34 -1.01 6.01
CA VAL A 65 3.91 -0.62 6.07
C VAL A 65 3.02 -1.86 5.95
N ILE A 66 3.47 -2.88 5.22
CA ILE A 66 2.79 -4.15 5.00
C ILE A 66 3.78 -5.30 5.19
N LYS A 67 3.33 -6.41 5.79
CA LYS A 67 4.14 -7.63 5.95
C LYS A 67 4.36 -8.32 4.60
N LYS A 68 5.50 -9.01 4.45
CA LYS A 68 5.90 -9.72 3.22
C LYS A 68 4.79 -10.63 2.67
N ASN A 69 4.12 -11.40 3.53
CA ASN A 69 3.05 -12.32 3.13
C ASN A 69 1.79 -11.59 2.61
N ASN A 70 1.48 -10.42 3.17
CA ASN A 70 0.34 -9.63 2.71
C ASN A 70 0.66 -8.97 1.35
N ALA A 71 1.91 -8.54 1.13
CA ALA A 71 2.35 -8.10 -0.19
C ALA A 71 2.25 -9.23 -1.23
N ALA A 72 2.76 -10.42 -0.92
CA ALA A 72 2.68 -11.60 -1.79
C ALA A 72 1.22 -11.97 -2.14
N ARG A 73 0.34 -12.03 -1.13
CA ARG A 73 -1.10 -12.29 -1.32
C ARG A 73 -1.74 -11.28 -2.29
N LYS A 74 -1.39 -10.01 -2.17
CA LYS A 74 -1.95 -8.96 -3.03
C LYS A 74 -1.41 -9.04 -4.46
N LYS A 75 -0.13 -9.36 -4.65
CA LYS A 75 0.43 -9.60 -5.99
C LYS A 75 -0.26 -10.78 -6.68
N SER A 76 -0.43 -11.90 -5.97
CA SER A 76 -1.14 -13.08 -6.48
C SER A 76 -2.59 -12.76 -6.88
N ARG A 77 -3.32 -12.00 -6.04
CA ARG A 77 -4.70 -11.60 -6.36
C ARG A 77 -4.78 -10.71 -7.60
N LEU A 78 -3.89 -9.73 -7.73
CA LEU A 78 -3.86 -8.86 -8.92
C LEU A 78 -3.53 -9.66 -10.18
N ALA A 79 -2.52 -10.54 -10.13
CA ALA A 79 -2.16 -11.38 -11.26
C ALA A 79 -3.30 -12.31 -11.70
N ARG A 80 -4.07 -12.86 -10.75
CA ARG A 80 -5.24 -13.69 -11.05
C ARG A 80 -6.39 -12.89 -11.68
N LEU A 81 -6.52 -11.60 -11.34
CA LEU A 81 -7.56 -10.73 -11.88
C LEU A 81 -7.28 -10.33 -13.33
N THR A 82 -5.99 -10.19 -13.67
CA THR A 82 -5.53 -9.77 -15.01
C THR A 82 -5.25 -10.93 -15.96
N LYS A 83 -5.32 -12.17 -15.49
CA LYS A 83 -5.29 -13.39 -16.32
C LYS A 83 -6.70 -13.64 -16.86
#